data_AF-A0A966WUS9-F1
#
_entry.id   AF-A0A966WUS9-F1
#
_cell.length_a   1.000
_cell.length_b   1.000
_cell.length_c   1.000
_cell.angle_alpha   90.00
_cell.angle_beta   90.00
_cell.angle_gamma   90.00
#
_symmetry.space_group_name_H-M   'P 1'
#
loop_
_entity.id
_entity.type
_entity.pdbx_description
1 polymer ?
#
loop_
_entity_poly.entity_id
_entity_poly.type
_entity_poly.pdbx_seq_one_letter_code
_entity_poly.pdbx_strand_id
1 'polypeptide(L)'
;MRCRISHALEAWLRATHKANQQRYGLELLAMASYALDDEGKLTIRTGPENEKPFTYGQLASLPKGLISPFSAEILRSYNPALCGLPHWARLKIQAHNGLKAYFKDHGLLLISDWALLRHSSSKKVRAACERHLRGSASIESVAALHAQYVPRYDEAMREYKALTGKASGWQPSQAFAEELDTGRNPFETLELLRSIATAIRQYLTGSTTQSLDQASELGHEPVDPRSLQAADGNGADSTELRTLIDAALQRAMEQHMPQVLRTSGKKADLLRCLWAGWAEGLTNRPLAERCGTTPGTVSKAMRPTEHATTIATAAAVELKRHPAFASCGSSVEAAERLVGALRNHLLEPEQEGDIAPLRRWVQTHLSQP
;
A
#
# COMPACT_ATOMS: atom_id res chain seq x y z
N MET A 1 14.20 27.29 8.07
CA MET A 1 13.51 26.71 6.89
C MET A 1 13.13 25.25 7.09
N ARG A 2 14.00 24.41 7.70
CA ARG A 2 13.73 22.99 7.96
C ARG A 2 12.43 22.75 8.73
N CYS A 3 12.19 23.46 9.84
CA CYS A 3 10.94 23.33 10.59
C CYS A 3 9.68 23.62 9.73
N ARG A 4 9.75 24.58 8.78
CA ARG A 4 8.62 24.88 7.88
C ARG A 4 8.35 23.76 6.88
N ILE A 5 9.39 23.03 6.46
CA ILE A 5 9.26 21.85 5.61
C ILE A 5 8.73 20.68 6.43
N SER A 6 9.36 20.36 7.56
CA SER A 6 8.96 19.26 8.43
C SER A 6 7.50 19.35 8.85
N HIS A 7 7.01 20.54 9.24
CA HIS A 7 5.58 20.72 9.55
C HIS A 7 4.66 20.52 8.33
N ALA A 8 5.06 20.98 7.14
CA ALA A 8 4.25 20.80 5.93
C ALA A 8 4.17 19.33 5.51
N LEU A 9 5.26 18.60 5.67
CA LEU A 9 5.35 17.16 5.42
C LEU A 9 4.54 16.37 6.45
N GLU A 10 4.77 16.62 7.75
CA GLU A 10 4.05 15.97 8.84
C GLU A 10 2.53 16.16 8.71
N ALA A 11 2.07 17.39 8.46
CA ALA A 11 0.65 17.68 8.30
C ALA A 11 0.03 16.88 7.14
N TRP A 12 0.75 16.77 6.03
CA TRP A 12 0.30 16.00 4.87
C TRP A 12 0.28 14.49 5.15
N LEU A 13 1.30 13.96 5.83
CA LEU A 13 1.37 12.55 6.22
C LEU A 13 0.24 12.19 7.19
N ARG A 14 0.00 13.00 8.23
CA ARG A 14 -1.10 12.80 9.18
C ARG A 14 -2.46 12.83 8.50
N ALA A 15 -2.70 13.79 7.60
CA ALA A 15 -3.95 13.88 6.86
C ALA A 15 -4.16 12.63 5.97
N THR A 16 -3.13 12.23 5.23
CA THR A 16 -3.17 11.04 4.36
C THR A 16 -3.38 9.77 5.16
N HIS A 17 -2.67 9.61 6.29
CA HIS A 17 -2.82 8.49 7.20
C HIS A 17 -4.22 8.43 7.79
N LYS A 18 -4.73 9.53 8.36
CA LYS A 18 -6.08 9.60 8.92
C LYS A 18 -7.16 9.16 7.91
N ALA A 19 -7.02 9.57 6.65
CA ALA A 19 -7.99 9.25 5.61
C ALA A 19 -7.92 7.79 5.11
N ASN A 20 -6.79 7.09 5.29
CA ASN A 20 -6.53 5.81 4.61
C ASN A 20 -6.10 4.66 5.53
N GLN A 21 -5.71 4.92 6.78
CA GLN A 21 -5.14 3.94 7.71
C GLN A 21 -6.03 2.70 7.89
N GLN A 22 -7.34 2.89 8.12
CA GLN A 22 -8.26 1.79 8.44
C GLN A 22 -8.47 0.85 7.25
N ARG A 23 -8.36 1.39 6.03
CA ARG A 23 -8.68 0.68 4.80
C ARG A 23 -7.46 0.00 4.18
N TYR A 24 -6.30 0.61 4.33
CA TYR A 24 -5.08 0.20 3.65
C TYR A 24 -3.97 -0.23 4.62
N GLY A 25 -4.20 -0.21 5.94
CA GLY A 25 -3.20 -0.62 6.93
C GLY A 25 -1.94 0.24 6.87
N LEU A 26 -2.09 1.54 6.63
CA LEU A 26 -0.94 2.45 6.56
C LEU A 26 -0.45 2.76 7.97
N GLU A 27 0.87 2.80 8.12
CA GLU A 27 1.58 3.11 9.36
C GLU A 27 2.21 4.50 9.28
N LEU A 28 1.82 5.40 10.18
CA LEU A 28 2.30 6.78 10.15
C LEU A 28 3.82 6.87 10.30
N LEU A 29 4.42 6.02 11.14
CA LEU A 29 5.88 5.98 11.34
C LEU A 29 6.60 5.52 10.07
N ALA A 30 6.08 4.49 9.40
CA ALA A 30 6.64 4.04 8.12
C ALA A 30 6.55 5.14 7.07
N MET A 31 5.41 5.83 6.97
CA MET A 31 5.23 6.97 6.07
C MET A 31 6.20 8.12 6.41
N ALA A 32 6.40 8.42 7.69
CA ALA A 32 7.30 9.46 8.17
C ALA A 32 8.77 9.17 7.83
N SER A 33 9.19 7.90 7.84
CA SER A 33 10.57 7.50 7.48
C SER A 33 10.99 7.91 6.05
N TYR A 34 10.02 8.14 5.16
CA TYR A 34 10.28 8.61 3.79
C TYR A 34 10.40 10.13 3.66
N ALA A 35 9.98 10.90 4.66
CA ALA A 35 9.82 12.35 4.54
C ALA A 35 10.58 13.14 5.63
N LEU A 36 10.75 12.54 6.80
CA LEU A 36 11.32 13.12 8.01
C LEU A 36 12.60 12.37 8.41
N ASP A 37 13.43 12.02 7.42
CA ASP A 37 14.64 11.19 7.55
C ASP A 37 15.90 11.98 7.94
N ASP A 38 15.76 13.27 8.26
CA ASP A 38 16.90 14.14 8.53
C ASP A 38 17.30 14.20 10.01
N GLU A 39 16.50 13.62 10.90
CA GLU A 39 16.71 13.53 12.36
C GLU A 39 17.10 14.87 13.02
N GLY A 40 16.81 16.01 12.38
CA GLY A 40 17.30 17.32 12.82
C GLY A 40 18.83 17.53 12.70
N LYS A 41 19.58 16.60 12.10
CA LYS A 41 21.05 16.67 11.96
C LYS A 41 21.50 17.93 11.24
N LEU A 42 22.45 18.66 11.80
CA LEU A 42 22.99 19.90 11.19
C LEU A 42 23.98 19.63 10.05
N THR A 43 24.22 18.37 9.71
CA THR A 43 25.10 17.93 8.63
C THR A 43 24.34 17.05 7.63
N ILE A 44 24.88 16.95 6.42
CA ILE A 44 24.40 16.09 5.33
C ILE A 44 25.54 15.18 4.93
N ARG A 45 25.28 13.87 4.93
CA ARG A 45 26.22 12.87 4.44
C ARG A 45 26.20 12.86 2.91
N THR A 46 27.33 13.19 2.30
CA THR A 46 27.51 13.23 0.84
C THR A 46 28.33 12.06 0.29
N GLY A 47 28.87 11.23 1.19
CA GLY A 47 29.59 10.01 0.88
C GLY A 47 29.85 9.19 2.17
N PRO A 48 30.58 8.07 2.08
CA PRO A 48 30.85 7.19 3.22
C PRO A 48 31.49 7.93 4.40
N GLU A 49 32.39 8.87 4.12
CA GLU A 49 33.14 9.61 5.15
C GLU A 49 32.99 11.14 5.05
N ASN A 50 32.13 11.63 4.15
CA ASN A 50 32.04 13.06 3.86
C ASN A 50 30.75 13.66 4.40
N GLU A 51 30.85 14.42 5.47
CA GLU A 51 29.77 15.24 6.02
C GLU A 51 29.96 16.71 5.67
N LYS A 52 28.89 17.34 5.20
CA LYS A 52 28.87 18.78 4.91
C LYS A 52 27.83 19.48 5.76
N PRO A 53 28.04 20.76 6.11
CA PRO A 53 27.02 21.54 6.81
C PRO A 53 25.70 21.58 6.04
N PHE A 54 24.58 21.41 6.75
CA PHE A 54 23.22 21.53 6.21
C PHE A 54 22.89 23.02 5.97
N THR A 55 23.51 23.60 4.96
CA THR A 55 23.36 25.00 4.57
C THR A 55 22.91 25.10 3.12
N TYR A 56 22.24 26.19 2.76
CA TYR A 56 21.74 26.39 1.39
C TYR A 56 22.87 26.34 0.34
N GLY A 57 24.02 26.96 0.62
CA GLY A 57 25.16 26.94 -0.29
C GLY A 57 25.67 25.52 -0.58
N GLN A 58 25.75 24.68 0.46
CA GLN A 58 26.13 23.28 0.28
C GLN A 58 25.07 22.48 -0.46
N LEU A 59 23.79 22.67 -0.11
CA LEU A 59 22.66 22.03 -0.78
C LEU A 59 22.61 22.31 -2.28
N ALA A 60 22.83 23.57 -2.67
CA ALA A 60 22.84 23.99 -4.07
C ALA A 60 23.95 23.31 -4.90
N SER A 61 25.06 22.94 -4.26
CA SER A 61 26.18 22.23 -4.89
C SER A 61 25.97 20.71 -5.03
N LEU A 62 24.93 20.14 -4.42
CA LEU A 62 24.68 18.71 -4.46
C LEU A 62 24.20 18.25 -5.83
N PRO A 63 24.59 17.04 -6.27
CA PRO A 63 24.12 16.48 -7.53
C PRO A 63 22.60 16.34 -7.54
N LYS A 64 22.00 16.50 -8.73
CA LYS A 64 20.58 16.17 -8.94
C LYS A 64 20.36 14.69 -8.67
N GLY A 65 19.28 14.37 -7.97
CA GLY A 65 18.92 12.98 -7.64
C GLY A 65 19.48 12.46 -6.33
N LEU A 66 20.05 13.31 -5.46
CA LEU A 66 20.29 12.93 -4.07
C LEU A 66 18.94 12.71 -3.37
N ILE A 67 18.72 11.49 -2.86
CA ILE A 67 17.42 11.03 -2.33
C ILE A 67 17.30 11.31 -0.82
N SER A 68 18.42 11.42 -0.09
CA SER A 68 18.42 11.53 1.37
C SER A 68 19.46 12.55 1.89
N PRO A 69 19.12 13.35 2.92
CA PRO A 69 17.79 13.43 3.51
C PRO A 69 16.79 14.10 2.56
N PHE A 70 15.53 13.69 2.60
CA PHE A 70 14.50 14.19 1.68
C PHE A 70 14.30 15.71 1.79
N SER A 71 14.46 16.26 3.00
CA SER A 71 14.43 17.71 3.25
C SER A 71 15.50 18.48 2.48
N ALA A 72 16.67 17.86 2.22
CA ALA A 72 17.73 18.44 1.38
C ALA A 72 17.30 18.53 -0.09
N GLU A 73 16.63 17.52 -0.62
CA GLU A 73 16.11 17.53 -1.99
C GLU A 73 15.06 18.63 -2.19
N ILE A 74 14.15 18.79 -1.22
CA ILE A 74 13.12 19.83 -1.24
C ILE A 74 13.77 21.21 -1.31
N LEU A 75 14.74 21.50 -0.43
CA LEU A 75 15.40 22.81 -0.37
C LEU A 75 16.26 23.07 -1.60
N ARG A 76 17.02 22.08 -2.08
CA ARG A 76 17.86 22.20 -3.27
C ARG A 76 17.03 22.50 -4.52
N SER A 77 15.84 21.89 -4.63
CA SER A 77 14.98 22.04 -5.81
C SER A 77 13.99 23.20 -5.70
N TYR A 78 13.91 23.88 -4.55
CA TYR A 78 12.94 24.93 -4.31
C TYR A 78 13.16 26.13 -5.24
N ASN A 79 12.10 26.50 -5.96
CA ASN A 79 12.04 27.72 -6.76
C ASN A 79 10.93 28.65 -6.22
N PRO A 80 11.29 29.77 -5.57
CA PRO A 80 10.32 30.69 -5.01
C PRO A 80 9.45 31.40 -6.05
N ALA A 81 9.85 31.42 -7.34
CA ALA A 81 9.05 32.01 -8.41
C ALA A 81 7.80 31.18 -8.76
N LEU A 82 7.75 29.89 -8.37
CA LEU A 82 6.64 29.00 -8.69
C LEU A 82 5.59 28.96 -7.57
N CYS A 83 6.04 28.82 -6.31
CA CYS A 83 5.15 28.76 -5.15
C CYS A 83 5.92 28.92 -3.83
N GLY A 84 5.20 29.03 -2.72
CA GLY A 84 5.80 29.05 -1.38
C GLY A 84 6.37 27.69 -0.95
N LEU A 85 7.44 27.72 -0.15
CA LEU A 85 8.15 26.52 0.32
C LEU A 85 7.28 25.40 0.92
N PRO A 86 6.25 25.66 1.75
CA PRO A 86 5.36 24.61 2.24
C PRO A 86 4.57 23.91 1.13
N HIS A 87 4.12 24.66 0.12
CA HIS A 87 3.43 24.10 -1.04
C HIS A 87 4.40 23.30 -1.91
N TRP A 88 5.63 23.79 -2.09
CA TRP A 88 6.68 23.05 -2.79
C TRP A 88 7.00 21.71 -2.11
N ALA A 89 7.15 21.71 -0.77
CA ALA A 89 7.37 20.48 0.01
C ALA A 89 6.24 19.46 -0.19
N ARG A 90 4.98 19.92 -0.24
CA ARG A 90 3.81 19.07 -0.54
C ARG A 90 3.87 18.44 -1.93
N LEU A 91 4.19 19.24 -2.95
CA LEU A 91 4.36 18.73 -4.31
C LEU A 91 5.46 17.66 -4.38
N LYS A 92 6.55 17.86 -3.63
CA LYS A 92 7.66 16.90 -3.57
C LYS A 92 7.28 15.60 -2.88
N ILE A 93 6.62 15.64 -1.71
CA ILE A 93 6.23 14.40 -1.03
C ILE A 93 5.17 13.61 -1.80
N GLN A 94 4.23 14.31 -2.45
CA GLN A 94 3.27 13.68 -3.35
C GLN A 94 3.94 13.03 -4.57
N ALA A 95 5.11 13.52 -4.97
CA ALA A 95 5.93 12.94 -6.04
C ALA A 95 6.93 11.87 -5.55
N HIS A 96 7.04 11.62 -4.25
CA HIS A 96 8.08 10.78 -3.68
C HIS A 96 7.90 9.29 -4.03
N ASN A 97 8.86 8.73 -4.79
CA ASN A 97 8.72 7.38 -5.35
C ASN A 97 8.70 6.28 -4.29
N GLY A 98 9.53 6.38 -3.24
CA GLY A 98 9.55 5.40 -2.15
C GLY A 98 8.21 5.36 -1.40
N LEU A 99 7.60 6.53 -1.19
CA LEU A 99 6.31 6.62 -0.51
C LEU A 99 5.16 6.15 -1.41
N LYS A 100 5.23 6.43 -2.73
CA LYS A 100 4.28 5.85 -3.70
C LYS A 100 4.36 4.33 -3.78
N ALA A 101 5.57 3.77 -3.71
CA ALA A 101 5.77 2.33 -3.66
C ALA A 101 5.16 1.75 -2.38
N TYR A 102 5.43 2.37 -1.23
CA TYR A 102 4.81 2.01 0.04
C TYR A 102 3.27 2.01 -0.04
N PHE A 103 2.64 3.07 -0.56
CA PHE A 103 1.18 3.08 -0.73
C PHE A 103 0.69 1.97 -1.66
N LYS A 104 1.39 1.75 -2.78
CA LYS A 104 1.03 0.71 -3.74
C LYS A 104 1.07 -0.69 -3.10
N ASP A 105 2.10 -0.97 -2.30
CA ASP A 105 2.26 -2.24 -1.58
C ASP A 105 1.13 -2.46 -0.57
N HIS A 106 0.54 -1.37 -0.08
CA HIS A 106 -0.62 -1.36 0.82
C HIS A 106 -1.97 -1.27 0.10
N GLY A 107 -2.01 -1.41 -1.24
CA GLY A 107 -3.26 -1.37 -1.98
C GLY A 107 -3.73 0.03 -2.41
N LEU A 108 -3.00 1.09 -2.06
CA LEU A 108 -3.40 2.48 -2.28
C LEU A 108 -2.68 3.10 -3.49
N LEU A 109 -3.46 3.64 -4.43
CA LEU A 109 -2.97 4.48 -5.52
C LEU A 109 -3.55 5.89 -5.40
N LEU A 110 -2.68 6.87 -5.12
CA LEU A 110 -3.01 8.30 -5.00
C LEU A 110 -3.18 8.97 -6.38
N ILE A 111 -4.10 8.44 -7.16
CA ILE A 111 -4.50 8.94 -8.48
C ILE A 111 -6.01 8.81 -8.56
N SER A 112 -6.73 9.80 -9.10
CA SER A 112 -8.19 9.68 -9.27
C SER A 112 -8.53 8.58 -10.28
N ASP A 113 -9.77 8.09 -10.25
CA ASP A 113 -10.22 7.10 -11.24
C ASP A 113 -10.08 7.62 -12.67
N TRP A 114 -10.42 8.89 -12.88
CA TRP A 114 -10.37 9.54 -14.18
C TRP A 114 -8.94 9.62 -14.73
N ALA A 115 -8.00 10.08 -13.90
CA ALA A 115 -6.59 10.09 -14.28
C ALA A 115 -6.03 8.67 -14.45
N LEU A 116 -6.48 7.71 -13.64
CA LEU A 116 -6.05 6.31 -13.73
C LEU A 116 -6.47 5.68 -15.06
N LEU A 117 -7.70 5.91 -15.50
CA LEU A 117 -8.21 5.49 -16.80
C LEU A 117 -7.37 6.10 -17.92
N ARG A 118 -7.14 7.42 -17.87
CA ARG A 118 -6.34 8.14 -18.87
C ARG A 118 -4.89 7.63 -18.97
N HIS A 119 -4.26 7.29 -17.85
CA HIS A 119 -2.86 6.86 -17.81
C HIS A 119 -2.67 5.33 -17.93
N SER A 120 -3.75 4.59 -18.11
CA SER A 120 -3.70 3.15 -18.37
C SER A 120 -3.66 2.87 -19.86
N SER A 121 -2.73 2.00 -20.29
CA SER A 121 -2.66 1.57 -21.68
C SER A 121 -3.79 0.61 -22.02
N SER A 122 -4.25 0.59 -23.27
CA SER A 122 -5.34 -0.30 -23.70
C SER A 122 -5.04 -1.78 -23.39
N LYS A 123 -3.78 -2.21 -23.49
CA LYS A 123 -3.34 -3.56 -23.06
C LYS A 123 -3.58 -3.81 -21.57
N LYS A 124 -3.27 -2.83 -20.72
CA LYS A 124 -3.47 -2.91 -19.27
C LYS A 124 -4.96 -2.92 -18.92
N VAL A 125 -5.75 -2.06 -19.57
CA VAL A 125 -7.20 -2.00 -19.36
C VAL A 125 -7.85 -3.34 -19.70
N ARG A 126 -7.52 -3.93 -20.86
CA ARG A 126 -8.02 -5.26 -21.23
C ARG A 126 -7.65 -6.33 -20.18
N ALA A 127 -6.36 -6.44 -19.84
CA ALA A 127 -5.89 -7.43 -18.88
C ALA A 127 -6.52 -7.25 -17.48
N ALA A 128 -6.75 -6.01 -17.05
CA ALA A 128 -7.41 -5.72 -15.79
C ALA A 128 -8.89 -6.14 -15.83
N CYS A 129 -9.62 -5.75 -16.88
CA CYS A 129 -11.03 -6.07 -17.02
C CYS A 129 -11.29 -7.57 -17.22
N GLU A 130 -10.45 -8.27 -18.00
CA GLU A 130 -10.52 -9.73 -18.16
C GLU A 130 -10.45 -10.48 -16.82
N ARG A 131 -9.66 -9.96 -15.87
CA ARG A 131 -9.44 -10.61 -14.57
C ARG A 131 -10.45 -10.19 -13.51
N HIS A 132 -10.87 -8.93 -13.53
CA HIS A 132 -11.51 -8.29 -12.38
C HIS A 132 -12.88 -7.67 -12.68
N LEU A 133 -13.22 -7.39 -13.94
CA LEU A 133 -14.53 -6.82 -14.25
C LEU A 133 -15.61 -7.89 -14.08
N ARG A 134 -16.53 -7.65 -13.14
CA ARG A 134 -17.71 -8.49 -12.93
C ARG A 134 -18.91 -7.75 -13.53
N GLY A 135 -19.23 -8.02 -14.78
CA GLY A 135 -20.32 -7.35 -15.48
C GLY A 135 -20.61 -7.95 -16.86
N SER A 136 -21.71 -7.52 -17.47
CA SER A 136 -22.17 -7.96 -18.79
C SER A 136 -21.43 -7.28 -19.95
N ALA A 137 -20.62 -6.25 -19.68
CA ALA A 137 -19.87 -5.55 -20.71
C ALA A 137 -18.75 -6.43 -21.28
N SER A 138 -18.72 -6.58 -22.60
CA SER A 138 -17.63 -7.29 -23.28
C SER A 138 -16.32 -6.52 -23.20
N ILE A 139 -15.20 -7.23 -23.28
CA ILE A 139 -13.86 -6.63 -23.25
C ILE A 139 -13.65 -5.70 -24.47
N GLU A 140 -14.27 -6.02 -25.60
CA GLU A 140 -14.27 -5.21 -26.81
C GLU A 140 -15.02 -3.88 -26.59
N SER A 141 -16.19 -3.92 -25.94
CA SER A 141 -16.96 -2.72 -25.59
C SER A 141 -16.18 -1.83 -24.62
N VAL A 142 -15.55 -2.42 -23.60
CA VAL A 142 -14.70 -1.71 -22.65
C VAL A 142 -13.49 -1.06 -23.34
N ALA A 143 -12.82 -1.80 -24.23
CA ALA A 143 -11.67 -1.29 -24.95
C ALA A 143 -12.06 -0.13 -25.89
N ALA A 144 -13.21 -0.21 -26.55
CA ALA A 144 -13.74 0.86 -27.39
C ALA A 144 -14.08 2.11 -26.56
N LEU A 145 -14.76 1.94 -25.43
CA LEU A 145 -15.07 3.05 -24.52
C LEU A 145 -13.80 3.73 -23.99
N HIS A 146 -12.81 2.95 -23.56
CA HIS A 146 -11.52 3.48 -23.10
C HIS A 146 -10.77 4.25 -24.19
N ALA A 147 -10.78 3.74 -25.42
CA ALA A 147 -10.14 4.42 -26.56
C ALA A 147 -10.78 5.78 -26.85
N GLN A 148 -12.10 5.91 -26.71
CA GLN A 148 -12.81 7.18 -26.85
C GLN A 148 -12.60 8.12 -25.66
N TYR A 149 -12.44 7.57 -24.45
CA TYR A 149 -12.28 8.33 -23.22
C TYR A 149 -10.99 9.16 -23.21
N VAL A 150 -9.87 8.56 -23.64
CA VAL A 150 -8.54 9.17 -23.57
C VAL A 150 -8.45 10.57 -24.21
N PRO A 151 -8.80 10.76 -25.50
CA PRO A 151 -8.71 12.08 -26.13
C PRO A 151 -9.70 13.10 -25.56
N ARG A 152 -10.93 12.67 -25.24
CA ARG A 152 -11.95 13.56 -24.64
C ARG A 152 -11.56 14.03 -23.25
N TYR A 153 -10.92 13.17 -22.46
CA TYR A 153 -10.38 13.56 -21.16
C TYR A 153 -9.32 14.66 -21.30
N ASP A 154 -8.43 14.58 -22.31
CA ASP A 154 -7.39 15.59 -22.54
C ASP A 154 -7.97 16.94 -22.98
N GLU A 155 -9.07 16.92 -23.74
CA GLU A 155 -9.86 18.12 -24.08
C GLU A 155 -10.50 18.73 -22.84
N ALA A 156 -11.27 17.94 -22.09
CA ALA A 156 -11.96 18.40 -20.89
C ALA A 156 -10.98 18.94 -19.82
N MET A 157 -9.81 18.32 -19.67
CA MET A 157 -8.76 18.80 -18.76
C MET A 157 -8.13 20.12 -19.20
N ARG A 158 -7.98 20.37 -20.52
CA ARG A 158 -7.50 21.66 -21.03
C ARG A 158 -8.50 22.77 -20.74
N GLU A 159 -9.78 22.52 -20.99
CA GLU A 159 -10.86 23.46 -20.72
C GLU A 159 -10.98 23.77 -19.22
N TYR A 160 -10.98 22.72 -18.39
CA TYR A 160 -11.01 22.87 -16.94
C TYR A 160 -9.84 23.70 -16.41
N LYS A 161 -8.62 23.47 -16.95
CA LYS A 161 -7.44 24.24 -16.57
C LYS A 161 -7.55 25.70 -17.03
N ALA A 162 -8.11 25.96 -18.21
CA ALA A 162 -8.34 27.32 -18.68
C ALA A 162 -9.35 28.08 -17.80
N LEU A 163 -10.41 27.41 -17.35
CA LEU A 163 -11.45 28.00 -16.50
C LEU A 163 -11.02 28.20 -15.05
N THR A 164 -10.36 27.20 -14.45
CA THR A 164 -10.10 27.17 -13.00
C THR A 164 -8.66 27.52 -12.63
N GLY A 165 -7.75 27.53 -13.61
CA GLY A 165 -6.30 27.59 -13.39
C GLY A 165 -5.70 26.33 -12.75
N LYS A 166 -6.51 25.30 -12.47
CA LYS A 166 -6.09 24.07 -11.76
C LYS A 166 -6.04 22.88 -12.71
N ALA A 167 -5.15 21.94 -12.43
CA ALA A 167 -5.02 20.66 -13.15
C ALA A 167 -5.52 19.46 -12.33
N SER A 168 -6.21 19.70 -11.21
CA SER A 168 -6.68 18.70 -10.25
C SER A 168 -8.11 18.98 -9.83
N GLY A 169 -8.88 17.93 -9.53
CA GLY A 169 -10.26 18.06 -9.05
C GLY A 169 -11.32 18.02 -10.16
N TRP A 170 -10.92 17.76 -11.41
CA TRP A 170 -11.86 17.52 -12.49
C TRP A 170 -12.61 16.20 -12.27
N GLN A 171 -13.92 16.22 -12.56
CA GLN A 171 -14.80 15.07 -12.59
C GLN A 171 -15.63 15.12 -13.88
N PRO A 172 -15.93 13.97 -14.50
CA PRO A 172 -16.77 13.92 -15.68
C PRO A 172 -18.21 14.32 -15.32
N SER A 173 -18.78 15.22 -16.13
CA SER A 173 -20.20 15.57 -16.04
C SER A 173 -21.07 14.55 -16.76
N GLN A 174 -22.38 14.64 -16.58
CA GLN A 174 -23.33 13.86 -17.37
C GLN A 174 -23.20 14.15 -18.88
N ALA A 175 -23.03 15.43 -19.25
CA ALA A 175 -22.81 15.82 -20.65
C ALA A 175 -21.55 15.18 -21.24
N PHE A 176 -20.46 15.10 -20.46
CA PHE A 176 -19.26 14.38 -20.88
C PHE A 176 -19.53 12.91 -21.17
N ALA A 177 -20.37 12.25 -20.35
CA ALA A 177 -20.74 10.86 -20.54
C ALA A 177 -21.66 10.63 -21.74
N GLU A 178 -22.58 11.57 -22.01
CA GLU A 178 -23.45 11.57 -23.21
C GLU A 178 -22.63 11.65 -24.49
N GLU A 179 -21.64 12.55 -24.54
CA GLU A 179 -20.76 12.68 -25.69
C GLU A 179 -19.84 11.48 -25.87
N LEU A 180 -19.49 10.81 -24.77
CA LEU A 180 -18.56 9.69 -24.77
C LEU A 180 -19.17 8.41 -25.35
N ASP A 181 -20.43 8.13 -25.05
CA ASP A 181 -21.17 6.98 -25.59
C ASP A 181 -22.65 7.35 -25.79
N THR A 182 -22.96 7.87 -26.98
CA THR A 182 -24.31 8.38 -27.31
C THR A 182 -25.38 7.29 -27.38
N GLY A 183 -24.99 6.01 -27.43
CA GLY A 183 -25.90 4.86 -27.48
C GLY A 183 -26.25 4.29 -26.11
N ARG A 184 -25.59 4.75 -25.04
CA ARG A 184 -25.75 4.24 -23.68
C ARG A 184 -26.28 5.33 -22.74
N ASN A 185 -26.98 4.92 -21.70
CA ASN A 185 -27.34 5.85 -20.64
C ASN A 185 -26.06 6.48 -20.00
N PRO A 186 -26.00 7.80 -19.82
CA PRO A 186 -24.81 8.49 -19.29
C PRO A 186 -24.39 8.00 -17.90
N PHE A 187 -25.37 7.67 -17.05
CA PHE A 187 -25.11 7.10 -15.74
C PHE A 187 -24.43 5.73 -15.83
N GLU A 188 -24.91 4.86 -16.71
CA GLU A 188 -24.30 3.55 -16.95
C GLU A 188 -22.89 3.67 -17.55
N THR A 189 -22.65 4.69 -18.39
CA THR A 189 -21.32 4.98 -18.92
C THR A 189 -20.36 5.37 -17.80
N LEU A 190 -20.77 6.25 -16.88
CA LEU A 190 -19.95 6.66 -15.73
C LEU A 190 -19.68 5.50 -14.77
N GLU A 191 -20.69 4.68 -14.48
CA GLU A 191 -20.55 3.50 -13.63
C GLU A 191 -19.65 2.44 -14.26
N LEU A 192 -19.71 2.26 -15.59
CA LEU A 192 -18.77 1.40 -16.30
C LEU A 192 -17.34 1.93 -16.21
N LEU A 193 -17.11 3.24 -16.41
CA LEU A 193 -15.77 3.84 -16.25
C LEU A 193 -15.22 3.65 -14.83
N ARG A 194 -16.03 3.85 -13.79
CA ARG A 194 -15.67 3.58 -12.39
C ARG A 194 -15.33 2.11 -12.15
N SER A 195 -16.10 1.21 -12.75
CA SER A 195 -15.85 -0.24 -12.68
C SER A 195 -14.54 -0.63 -13.37
N ILE A 196 -14.22 -0.02 -14.52
CA ILE A 196 -12.94 -0.20 -15.21
C ILE A 196 -11.79 0.33 -14.33
N ALA A 197 -11.94 1.53 -13.74
CA ALA A 197 -10.92 2.09 -12.85
C ALA A 197 -10.67 1.18 -11.64
N THR A 198 -11.73 0.63 -11.05
CA THR A 198 -11.65 -0.34 -9.95
C THR A 198 -10.90 -1.61 -10.38
N ALA A 199 -11.22 -2.19 -11.54
CA ALA A 199 -10.51 -3.34 -12.08
C ALA A 199 -9.01 -3.04 -12.31
N ILE A 200 -8.67 -1.85 -12.80
CA ILE A 200 -7.27 -1.43 -12.98
C ILE A 200 -6.55 -1.31 -11.64
N ARG A 201 -7.19 -0.77 -10.59
CA ARG A 201 -6.60 -0.70 -9.25
C ARG A 201 -6.29 -2.09 -8.72
N GLN A 202 -7.26 -2.99 -8.79
CA GLN A 202 -7.10 -4.39 -8.37
C GLN A 202 -5.96 -5.07 -9.13
N TYR A 203 -5.86 -4.84 -10.43
CA TYR A 203 -4.78 -5.37 -11.26
C TYR A 203 -3.39 -4.84 -10.87
N LEU A 204 -3.30 -3.55 -10.49
CA LEU A 204 -2.02 -2.90 -10.19
C LEU A 204 -1.51 -3.14 -8.77
N THR A 205 -2.42 -3.33 -7.82
CA THR A 205 -2.07 -3.48 -6.40
C THR A 205 -2.28 -4.89 -5.87
N GLY A 206 -2.98 -5.76 -6.61
CA GLY A 206 -3.34 -7.10 -6.15
C GLY A 206 -4.35 -7.12 -5.00
N SER A 207 -4.90 -5.95 -4.62
CA SER A 207 -5.87 -5.79 -3.53
C SER A 207 -7.28 -5.55 -4.08
N THR A 208 -8.29 -6.19 -3.47
CA THR A 208 -9.72 -6.07 -3.84
C THR A 208 -10.37 -4.74 -3.41
N THR A 209 -9.61 -3.79 -2.83
CA THR A 209 -10.16 -2.56 -2.24
C THR A 209 -10.63 -1.53 -3.28
N GLN A 210 -11.84 -0.99 -3.10
CA GLN A 210 -12.55 -0.08 -4.03
C GLN A 210 -11.85 1.29 -4.24
N SER A 211 -12.32 2.04 -5.24
CA SER A 211 -11.85 3.34 -5.76
C SER A 211 -11.62 4.48 -4.75
N LEU A 212 -10.72 5.41 -5.13
CA LEU A 212 -10.38 6.65 -4.42
C LEU A 212 -11.55 7.67 -4.37
N ASP A 213 -12.46 7.65 -5.35
CA ASP A 213 -13.56 8.62 -5.44
C ASP A 213 -14.63 8.35 -4.37
N GLN A 214 -14.80 7.11 -3.91
CA GLN A 214 -15.64 6.78 -2.76
C GLN A 214 -15.06 7.26 -1.41
N ALA A 215 -13.74 7.45 -1.32
CA ALA A 215 -13.12 8.08 -0.14
C ALA A 215 -13.28 9.61 -0.13
N SER A 216 -13.56 10.20 -1.30
CA SER A 216 -13.85 11.63 -1.47
C SER A 216 -15.32 11.98 -1.25
N GLU A 217 -16.24 11.02 -1.27
CA GLU A 217 -17.68 11.22 -1.01
C GLU A 217 -18.04 11.24 0.49
N LEU A 218 -17.10 10.89 1.38
CA LEU A 218 -17.22 11.19 2.82
C LEU A 218 -16.78 12.63 3.07
N GLY A 219 -17.66 13.58 2.72
CA GLY A 219 -17.57 14.94 3.22
C GLY A 219 -17.51 14.92 4.74
N HIS A 220 -16.35 15.20 5.31
CA HIS A 220 -16.18 15.44 6.74
C HIS A 220 -15.64 16.85 6.93
N GLU A 221 -16.56 17.74 7.28
CA GLU A 221 -16.24 18.90 8.10
C GLU A 221 -15.49 18.45 9.37
N PRO A 222 -14.59 19.28 9.91
CA PRO A 222 -13.81 18.92 11.09
C PRO A 222 -14.72 18.77 12.32
N VAL A 223 -14.87 17.55 12.84
CA VAL A 223 -15.58 17.28 14.10
C VAL A 223 -14.60 17.23 15.29
N ASP A 224 -15.04 17.90 16.35
CA ASP A 224 -14.43 18.20 17.65
C ASP A 224 -13.81 16.96 18.38
N PRO A 225 -12.59 17.07 18.97
CA PRO A 225 -11.91 16.01 19.73
C PRO A 225 -12.62 15.41 20.95
N ARG A 226 -13.87 15.77 21.27
CA ARG A 226 -14.55 15.35 22.51
C ARG A 226 -15.46 14.12 22.42
N SER A 227 -15.53 13.44 21.27
CA SER A 227 -16.53 12.38 21.05
C SER A 227 -16.10 10.94 21.37
N LEU A 228 -15.03 10.70 22.14
CA LEU A 228 -14.50 9.34 22.38
C LEU A 228 -14.61 8.80 23.82
N GLN A 229 -15.52 9.30 24.64
CA GLN A 229 -15.70 8.82 26.03
C GLN A 229 -16.96 7.99 26.29
N ALA A 230 -17.56 7.34 25.29
CA ALA A 230 -18.69 6.46 25.55
C ALA A 230 -18.69 5.23 24.64
N ALA A 231 -18.01 4.16 25.08
CA ALA A 231 -18.40 2.78 24.82
C ALA A 231 -17.52 1.81 25.62
N ASP A 232 -17.71 1.76 26.94
CA ASP A 232 -17.43 0.56 27.73
C ASP A 232 -18.69 -0.31 27.76
N GLY A 233 -18.54 -1.62 27.54
CA GLY A 233 -19.63 -2.59 27.77
C GLY A 233 -19.36 -4.04 27.31
N ASN A 234 -19.08 -4.92 28.29
CA ASN A 234 -19.15 -6.40 28.33
C ASN A 234 -18.13 -7.22 27.49
N GLY A 235 -17.29 -8.12 28.01
CA GLY A 235 -17.36 -8.87 29.27
C GLY A 235 -17.42 -10.40 29.06
N ALA A 236 -16.75 -10.95 28.04
CA ALA A 236 -16.43 -12.37 27.89
C ALA A 236 -15.11 -12.56 27.12
N ASP A 237 -14.07 -12.92 27.88
CA ASP A 237 -12.83 -13.67 27.57
C ASP A 237 -11.97 -13.36 26.32
N SER A 238 -11.30 -12.20 26.33
CA SER A 238 -10.25 -11.88 25.34
C SER A 238 -9.08 -12.87 25.34
N THR A 239 -8.83 -13.56 26.45
CA THR A 239 -7.70 -14.49 26.61
C THR A 239 -8.03 -15.87 26.02
N GLU A 240 -9.25 -16.36 26.23
CA GLU A 240 -9.73 -17.60 25.61
C GLU A 240 -9.79 -17.48 24.08
N LEU A 241 -10.27 -16.35 23.53
CA LEU A 241 -10.29 -16.10 22.08
C LEU A 241 -8.89 -16.10 21.47
N ARG A 242 -7.91 -15.49 22.15
CA ARG A 242 -6.52 -15.48 21.70
C ARG A 242 -5.92 -16.88 21.70
N THR A 243 -6.20 -17.66 22.73
CA THR A 243 -5.76 -19.07 22.84
C THR A 243 -6.31 -19.91 21.68
N LEU A 244 -7.58 -19.70 21.29
CA LEU A 244 -8.18 -20.37 20.14
C LEU A 244 -7.50 -19.99 18.81
N ILE A 245 -7.21 -18.70 18.62
CA ILE A 245 -6.51 -18.18 17.43
C ILE A 245 -5.10 -18.79 17.33
N ASP A 246 -4.33 -18.72 18.41
CA ASP A 246 -2.95 -19.22 18.45
C ASP A 246 -2.90 -20.72 18.19
N ALA A 247 -3.83 -21.49 18.76
CA ALA A 247 -3.92 -22.92 18.55
C ALA A 247 -4.26 -23.30 17.10
N ALA A 248 -5.17 -22.57 16.46
CA ALA A 248 -5.54 -22.80 15.06
C ALA A 248 -4.38 -22.45 14.11
N LEU A 249 -3.69 -21.33 14.37
CA LEU A 249 -2.51 -20.93 13.60
C LEU A 249 -1.36 -21.93 13.76
N GLN A 250 -1.11 -22.40 14.98
CA GLN A 250 -0.08 -23.40 15.26
C GLN A 250 -0.32 -24.69 14.46
N ARG A 251 -1.54 -25.23 14.49
CA ARG A 251 -1.92 -26.42 13.69
C ARG A 251 -1.74 -26.19 12.19
N ALA A 252 -2.16 -25.03 11.69
CA ALA A 252 -2.02 -24.69 10.28
C ALA A 252 -0.52 -24.58 9.87
N MET A 253 0.33 -24.00 10.72
CA MET A 253 1.77 -23.94 10.50
C MET A 253 2.40 -25.34 10.48
N GLU A 254 2.05 -26.20 11.45
CA GLU A 254 2.55 -27.58 11.54
C GLU A 254 2.19 -28.43 10.32
N GLN A 255 1.05 -28.17 9.67
CA GLN A 255 0.65 -28.88 8.45
C GLN A 255 1.34 -28.35 7.19
N HIS A 256 1.50 -27.04 7.08
CA HIS A 256 1.95 -26.36 5.85
C HIS A 256 3.47 -26.19 5.78
N MET A 257 4.09 -25.65 6.83
CA MET A 257 5.49 -25.24 6.78
C MET A 257 6.49 -26.39 6.61
N PRO A 258 6.29 -27.60 7.17
CA PRO A 258 7.18 -28.71 6.87
C PRO A 258 7.22 -29.05 5.37
N GLN A 259 6.14 -28.82 4.62
CA GLN A 259 6.12 -29.05 3.16
C GLN A 259 6.90 -27.97 2.43
N VAL A 260 6.79 -26.71 2.87
CA VAL A 260 7.58 -25.58 2.35
C VAL A 260 9.07 -25.81 2.55
N LEU A 261 9.45 -26.34 3.71
CA LEU A 261 10.85 -26.61 4.06
C LEU A 261 11.38 -27.94 3.49
N ARG A 262 10.50 -28.85 3.06
CA ARG A 262 10.88 -30.11 2.41
C ARG A 262 11.29 -29.87 0.97
N THR A 263 12.60 -29.79 0.75
CA THR A 263 13.22 -29.97 -0.57
C THR A 263 14.35 -30.98 -0.47
N SER A 264 14.63 -31.71 -1.54
CA SER A 264 15.74 -32.68 -1.61
C SER A 264 16.91 -32.14 -2.45
N GLY A 265 18.15 -32.44 -2.04
CA GLY A 265 19.38 -32.07 -2.74
C GLY A 265 19.90 -30.65 -2.43
N LYS A 266 20.83 -30.12 -3.24
CA LYS A 266 21.51 -28.81 -3.02
C LYS A 266 20.59 -27.60 -2.86
N LYS A 267 19.32 -27.71 -3.28
CA LYS A 267 18.30 -26.66 -3.06
C LYS A 267 17.80 -26.60 -1.63
N ALA A 268 17.90 -27.70 -0.88
CA ALA A 268 17.44 -27.81 0.50
C ALA A 268 18.27 -26.95 1.46
N ASP A 269 19.59 -26.96 1.31
CA ASP A 269 20.49 -26.22 2.20
C ASP A 269 20.39 -24.71 1.95
N LEU A 270 20.23 -24.31 0.68
CA LEU A 270 19.91 -22.93 0.33
C LEU A 270 18.58 -22.49 0.94
N LEU A 271 17.52 -23.30 0.78
CA LEU A 271 16.20 -22.94 1.31
C LEU A 271 16.21 -22.84 2.84
N ARG A 272 16.87 -23.78 3.52
CA ARG A 272 17.08 -23.74 4.98
C ARG A 272 17.86 -22.50 5.41
N CYS A 273 18.95 -22.16 4.72
CA CYS A 273 19.71 -20.94 4.98
C CYS A 273 18.84 -19.68 4.86
N LEU A 274 18.03 -19.60 3.79
CA LEU A 274 17.16 -18.45 3.56
C LEU A 274 16.07 -18.31 4.63
N TRP A 275 15.42 -19.42 5.01
CA TRP A 275 14.39 -19.40 6.05
C TRP A 275 14.95 -19.13 7.44
N ALA A 276 16.12 -19.67 7.77
CA ALA A 276 16.82 -19.37 9.02
C ALA A 276 17.14 -17.87 9.12
N GLY A 277 17.79 -17.31 8.09
CA GLY A 277 18.13 -15.88 8.09
C GLY A 277 16.90 -14.96 8.08
N TRP A 278 15.82 -15.35 7.40
CA TRP A 278 14.58 -14.58 7.41
C TRP A 278 13.94 -14.59 8.80
N ALA A 279 13.98 -15.72 9.48
CA ALA A 279 13.46 -15.84 10.84
C ALA A 279 14.27 -15.00 11.84
N GLU A 280 15.58 -14.81 11.60
CA GLU A 280 16.43 -13.83 12.31
C GLU A 280 16.17 -12.36 11.94
N GLY A 281 15.26 -12.09 10.98
CA GLY A 281 14.88 -10.73 10.58
C GLY A 281 15.71 -10.12 9.45
N LEU A 282 16.54 -10.91 8.75
CA LEU A 282 17.31 -10.42 7.61
C LEU A 282 16.42 -10.08 6.41
N THR A 283 16.73 -8.97 5.73
CA THR A 283 16.10 -8.57 4.47
C THR A 283 16.76 -9.26 3.27
N ASN A 284 16.17 -9.15 2.07
CA ASN A 284 16.58 -9.95 0.90
C ASN A 284 18.05 -9.78 0.49
N ARG A 285 18.65 -8.61 0.69
CA ARG A 285 20.05 -8.36 0.31
C ARG A 285 21.04 -9.03 1.28
N PRO A 286 20.96 -8.80 2.61
CA PRO A 286 21.74 -9.57 3.59
C PRO A 286 21.54 -11.09 3.48
N LEU A 287 20.31 -11.54 3.20
CA LEU A 287 20.02 -12.96 2.97
C LEU A 287 20.74 -13.53 1.75
N ALA A 288 20.74 -12.79 0.65
CA ALA A 288 21.40 -13.20 -0.58
C ALA A 288 22.91 -13.34 -0.36
N GLU A 289 23.53 -12.37 0.33
CA GLU A 289 24.95 -12.40 0.68
C GLU A 289 25.27 -13.59 1.60
N ARG A 290 24.50 -13.78 2.68
CA ARG A 290 24.69 -14.89 3.64
C ARG A 290 24.60 -16.26 3.00
N CYS A 291 23.62 -16.45 2.10
CA CYS A 291 23.34 -17.75 1.50
C CYS A 291 23.99 -17.94 0.12
N GLY A 292 24.91 -17.05 -0.28
CA GLY A 292 25.65 -17.16 -1.54
C GLY A 292 24.76 -17.15 -2.78
N THR A 293 23.71 -16.32 -2.78
CA THR A 293 22.71 -16.25 -3.86
C THR A 293 22.41 -14.80 -4.28
N THR A 294 21.41 -14.60 -5.13
CA THR A 294 20.97 -13.27 -5.57
C THR A 294 19.69 -12.83 -4.87
N PRO A 295 19.45 -11.53 -4.68
CA PRO A 295 18.19 -11.04 -4.11
C PRO A 295 16.94 -11.50 -4.88
N GLY A 296 17.05 -11.65 -6.20
CA GLY A 296 15.96 -12.19 -7.03
C GLY A 296 15.63 -13.65 -6.72
N THR A 297 16.66 -14.46 -6.43
CA THR A 297 16.48 -15.85 -5.98
C THR A 297 15.82 -15.90 -4.61
N VAL A 298 16.21 -15.01 -3.68
CA VAL A 298 15.57 -14.90 -2.35
C VAL A 298 14.07 -14.59 -2.50
N SER A 299 13.72 -13.55 -3.26
CA SER A 299 12.32 -13.17 -3.49
C SER A 299 11.50 -14.29 -4.10
N LYS A 300 12.08 -15.06 -5.04
CA LYS A 300 11.39 -16.17 -5.70
C LYS A 300 11.18 -17.37 -4.78
N ALA A 301 12.13 -17.65 -3.89
CA ALA A 301 12.16 -18.87 -3.07
C ALA A 301 11.40 -18.76 -1.74
N MET A 302 11.39 -17.58 -1.10
CA MET A 302 10.88 -17.43 0.27
C MET A 302 9.39 -17.12 0.34
N ARG A 303 8.90 -16.19 -0.49
CA ARG A 303 7.48 -15.77 -0.57
C ARG A 303 6.68 -15.86 0.75
N PRO A 304 7.16 -15.25 1.85
CA PRO A 304 6.60 -15.46 3.19
C PRO A 304 5.14 -15.02 3.29
N THR A 305 4.74 -13.98 2.55
CA THR A 305 3.35 -13.52 2.47
C THR A 305 2.41 -14.53 1.84
N GLU A 306 2.85 -15.28 0.82
CA GLU A 306 2.04 -16.33 0.19
C GLU A 306 1.80 -17.46 1.19
N HIS A 307 2.86 -17.93 1.88
CA HIS A 307 2.73 -18.98 2.88
C HIS A 307 1.90 -18.55 4.10
N ALA A 308 2.08 -17.33 4.60
CA ALA A 308 1.26 -16.79 5.67
C ALA A 308 -0.22 -16.69 5.27
N THR A 309 -0.51 -16.38 4.00
CA THR A 309 -1.89 -16.36 3.48
C THR A 309 -2.49 -17.77 3.46
N THR A 310 -1.73 -18.78 3.05
CA THR A 310 -2.19 -20.18 3.09
C THR A 310 -2.48 -20.64 4.52
N ILE A 311 -1.58 -20.37 5.46
CA ILE A 311 -1.72 -20.71 6.88
C ILE A 311 -2.94 -19.99 7.48
N ALA A 312 -3.06 -18.68 7.26
CA ALA A 312 -4.17 -17.87 7.75
C ALA A 312 -5.51 -18.32 7.19
N THR A 313 -5.56 -18.75 5.92
CA THR A 313 -6.77 -19.30 5.31
C THR A 313 -7.19 -20.62 5.97
N ALA A 314 -6.24 -21.53 6.19
CA ALA A 314 -6.50 -22.78 6.88
C ALA A 314 -7.01 -22.56 8.32
N ALA A 315 -6.36 -21.67 9.06
CA ALA A 315 -6.77 -21.28 10.41
C ALA A 315 -8.16 -20.62 10.42
N ALA A 316 -8.46 -19.73 9.47
CA ALA A 316 -9.78 -19.09 9.36
C ALA A 316 -10.91 -20.10 9.09
N VAL A 317 -10.65 -21.11 8.24
CA VAL A 317 -11.61 -22.19 7.97
C VAL A 317 -11.91 -23.00 9.23
N GLU A 318 -10.90 -23.23 10.06
CA GLU A 318 -11.08 -23.88 11.36
C GLU A 318 -11.85 -22.99 12.34
N LEU A 319 -11.40 -21.75 12.54
CA LEU A 319 -12.00 -20.79 13.47
C LEU A 319 -13.46 -20.51 13.15
N LYS A 320 -13.84 -20.43 11.87
CA LYS A 320 -15.24 -20.24 11.44
C LYS A 320 -16.20 -21.30 11.98
N ARG A 321 -15.72 -22.49 12.35
CA ARG A 321 -16.54 -23.55 12.96
C ARG A 321 -16.87 -23.27 14.43
N HIS A 322 -16.12 -22.37 15.07
CA HIS A 322 -16.33 -21.98 16.45
C HIS A 322 -17.40 -20.86 16.54
N PRO A 323 -18.37 -20.94 17.48
CA PRO A 323 -19.45 -19.95 17.59
C PRO A 323 -18.96 -18.50 17.70
N ALA A 324 -17.84 -18.28 18.39
CA ALA A 324 -17.25 -16.95 18.55
C ALA A 324 -16.84 -16.27 17.22
N PHE A 325 -16.61 -17.05 16.15
CA PHE A 325 -16.22 -16.55 14.84
C PHE A 325 -17.31 -16.76 13.78
N ALA A 326 -18.54 -17.13 14.18
CA ALA A 326 -19.64 -17.37 13.24
C ALA A 326 -19.93 -16.15 12.36
N SER A 327 -19.81 -14.93 12.92
CA SER A 327 -19.95 -13.66 12.19
C SER A 327 -18.89 -13.46 11.11
N CYS A 328 -17.67 -13.98 11.29
CA CYS A 328 -16.62 -13.94 10.28
C CYS A 328 -16.93 -14.82 9.06
N GLY A 329 -17.87 -15.75 9.19
CA GLY A 329 -18.33 -16.62 8.11
C GLY A 329 -19.54 -16.12 7.35
N SER A 330 -20.14 -15.00 7.77
CA SER A 330 -21.43 -14.48 7.28
C SER A 330 -21.36 -13.81 5.91
N SER A 331 -20.19 -13.34 5.50
CA SER A 331 -19.94 -12.77 4.18
C SER A 331 -18.53 -13.08 3.69
N VAL A 332 -18.28 -12.90 2.39
CA VAL A 332 -16.95 -13.08 1.80
C VAL A 332 -15.97 -12.07 2.40
N GLU A 333 -16.40 -10.82 2.57
CA GLU A 333 -15.59 -9.73 3.13
C GLU A 333 -15.25 -9.97 4.60
N ALA A 334 -16.15 -10.57 5.37
CA ALA A 334 -15.89 -10.94 6.76
C ALA A 334 -14.84 -12.07 6.86
N ALA A 335 -14.89 -13.04 5.94
CA ALA A 335 -13.90 -14.11 5.87
C ALA A 335 -12.54 -13.58 5.42
N GLU A 336 -12.50 -12.70 4.41
CA GLU A 336 -11.28 -12.06 3.93
C GLU A 336 -10.63 -11.18 5.01
N ARG A 337 -11.43 -10.46 5.81
CA ARG A 337 -10.93 -9.70 6.97
C ARG A 337 -10.30 -10.60 8.03
N LEU A 338 -10.92 -11.73 8.36
CA LEU A 338 -10.36 -12.70 9.31
C LEU A 338 -9.02 -13.26 8.78
N VAL A 339 -8.97 -13.66 7.51
CA VAL A 339 -7.73 -14.14 6.89
C VAL A 339 -6.65 -13.05 6.88
N GLY A 340 -7.00 -11.82 6.55
CA GLY A 340 -6.08 -10.67 6.57
C GLY A 340 -5.51 -10.42 7.96
N ALA A 341 -6.35 -10.42 9.00
CA ALA A 341 -5.94 -10.23 10.39
C ALA A 341 -4.99 -11.34 10.85
N LEU A 342 -5.33 -12.61 10.59
CA LEU A 342 -4.49 -13.76 10.92
C LEU A 342 -3.15 -13.75 10.19
N ARG A 343 -3.15 -13.37 8.91
CA ARG A 343 -1.92 -13.25 8.10
C ARG A 343 -1.00 -12.16 8.66
N ASN A 344 -1.55 -11.00 9.00
CA ASN A 344 -0.76 -9.91 9.56
C ASN A 344 -0.18 -10.33 10.92
N HIS A 345 -1.00 -10.93 11.79
CA HIS A 345 -0.54 -11.48 13.06
C HIS A 345 0.59 -12.52 12.88
N LEU A 346 0.59 -13.34 11.82
CA LEU A 346 1.69 -14.28 11.54
C LEU A 346 3.02 -13.60 11.15
N LEU A 347 2.95 -12.45 10.46
CA LEU A 347 4.11 -11.79 9.83
C LEU A 347 4.67 -10.64 10.67
N GLU A 348 3.85 -10.06 11.53
CA GLU A 348 4.18 -8.88 12.33
C GLU A 348 4.16 -9.26 13.82
N PRO A 349 5.12 -8.75 14.61
CA PRO A 349 5.08 -8.92 16.05
C PRO A 349 3.97 -8.06 16.67
N GLU A 350 3.31 -8.58 17.70
CA GLU A 350 2.23 -7.86 18.39
C GLU A 350 2.74 -6.76 19.31
N GLN A 351 4.00 -6.82 19.73
CA GLN A 351 4.67 -5.81 20.55
C GLN A 351 6.06 -5.47 19.99
N GLU A 352 6.52 -4.26 20.30
CA GLU A 352 7.87 -3.83 19.93
C GLU A 352 8.93 -4.71 20.63
N GLY A 353 9.82 -5.30 19.84
CA GLY A 353 10.83 -6.25 20.32
C GLY A 353 10.42 -7.72 20.27
N ASP A 354 9.13 -8.02 19.98
CA ASP A 354 8.69 -9.40 19.79
C ASP A 354 9.09 -9.95 18.41
N ILE A 355 9.09 -11.29 18.32
CA ILE A 355 9.31 -12.03 17.09
C ILE A 355 7.94 -12.46 16.55
N ALA A 356 7.66 -12.14 15.29
CA ALA A 356 6.44 -12.58 14.62
C ALA A 356 6.24 -14.11 14.74
N PRO A 357 5.01 -14.60 14.98
CA PRO A 357 4.70 -16.02 15.20
C PRO A 357 5.30 -16.96 14.16
N LEU A 358 5.21 -16.62 12.87
CA LEU A 358 5.76 -17.46 11.80
C LEU A 358 7.29 -17.54 11.86
N ARG A 359 7.97 -16.44 12.19
CA ARG A 359 9.43 -16.42 12.39
C ARG A 359 9.83 -17.26 13.59
N ARG A 360 9.10 -17.14 14.69
CA ARG A 360 9.32 -17.94 15.92
C ARG A 360 9.13 -19.44 15.64
N TRP A 361 8.10 -19.80 14.87
CA TRP A 361 7.85 -21.17 14.46
C TRP A 361 9.02 -21.72 13.62
N VAL A 362 9.46 -20.96 12.61
CA VAL A 362 10.58 -21.37 11.73
C VAL A 362 11.88 -21.51 12.52
N GLN A 363 12.19 -20.59 13.43
CA GLN A 363 13.34 -20.70 14.33
C GLN A 363 13.30 -21.98 15.15
N THR A 364 12.17 -22.24 15.81
CA THR A 364 11.99 -23.44 16.64
C THR A 364 12.13 -24.71 15.82
N HIS A 365 11.48 -24.77 14.65
CA HIS A 365 11.48 -25.95 13.80
C HIS A 365 12.85 -26.26 13.18
N LEU A 366 13.61 -25.23 12.78
CA LEU A 366 14.96 -25.41 12.23
C LEU A 366 16.04 -25.63 13.30
N SER A 367 15.74 -25.33 14.57
CA SER A 367 16.63 -25.58 15.71
C SER A 367 16.44 -26.96 16.33
N GLN A 368 15.38 -27.68 15.95
CA GLN A 368 15.18 -29.07 16.33
C GLN A 368 16.06 -29.97 15.43
N PRO A 369 16.86 -30.88 16.03
CA PRO A 369 17.85 -31.69 15.30
C PRO A 369 17.26 -32.69 14.30
#